data_AF-A0A3F3Q0T2-F1
#
_entry.id   AF-A0A3F3Q0T2-F1
#
_cell.length_a   1.000
_cell.length_b   1.000
_cell.length_c   1.000
_cell.angle_alpha   90.00
_cell.angle_beta   90.00
_cell.angle_gamma   90.00
#
_symmetry.space_group_name_H-M   'P 1'
#
loop_
_entity.id
_entity.type
_entity.pdbx_description
1 polymer ?
#
loop_
_entity_poly.entity_id
_entity_poly.type
_entity_poly.pdbx_seq_one_letter_code
_entity_poly.pdbx_strand_id
1 'polypeptide(L)'
;MPLRITPSHKAVYEPSSDADPDFSDLSELSEDDTLLDRNGYEIGPAIATTQQSIHHYNVKEWDTRDAYRELHKFWKQTIVKSFAVEDTFHHEHEETRNWITVKALIPTWPGYMGFIRYSKTTGTITFINADALLLQSTDNNHTPETEDFTNDNTFFFRFQNERLKAVAYVLLRSGFNIQITSQKYIWTFNIPSIAESSPKIPNLLSCTVNTLNLTHKATTPTTTPYQPRPAHDLTITITSSHPQIPLLPPHTFRTWLRVSLHLTPKLPSANIIPTPHGDILLDPEFSGTLYLRGILLPELSFDRCRYKYGYNFHYGIPTTSGRRLASPLHEVDLICSVWGAAICSAPVYVLPRFVDMVSGGVPWPVEVMWADGGGMATEAVEAVWWSLLVRGGEGVFYYCGARGEEEAGEIRRLLGKKPVAIPSGLWDALRRLRLIRTAWEERDGRARK
;
A
#
# COMPACT_ATOMS: atom_id res chain seq x y z
N MET A 1 20.59 1.27 -25.26
CA MET A 1 19.88 2.48 -25.72
C MET A 1 20.52 3.67 -25.03
N PRO A 2 21.03 4.69 -25.74
CA PRO A 2 21.66 5.83 -25.08
C PRO A 2 20.58 6.80 -24.58
N LEU A 3 20.52 6.99 -23.26
CA LEU A 3 19.73 8.03 -22.60
C LEU A 3 20.46 9.37 -22.72
N ARG A 4 19.79 10.43 -23.17
CA ARG A 4 20.28 11.80 -23.04
C ARG A 4 19.37 12.56 -22.08
N ILE A 5 19.90 12.88 -20.90
CA ILE A 5 19.21 13.70 -19.90
C ILE A 5 19.26 15.14 -20.39
N THR A 6 18.09 15.75 -20.59
CA THR A 6 18.00 17.17 -20.97
C THR A 6 18.17 18.07 -19.73
N PRO A 7 18.56 19.35 -19.91
CA PRO A 7 18.73 20.31 -18.81
C PRO A 7 17.47 20.55 -17.97
N SER A 8 16.30 20.12 -18.44
CA SER A 8 15.01 20.22 -17.74
C SER A 8 14.62 18.96 -16.96
N HIS A 9 15.53 17.98 -16.82
CA HIS A 9 15.28 16.69 -16.14
C HIS A 9 14.07 15.92 -16.68
N LYS A 10 13.75 16.09 -17.97
CA LYS A 10 12.78 15.25 -18.67
C LYS A 10 13.52 14.31 -19.62
N ALA A 11 13.25 13.02 -19.49
CA ALA A 11 13.67 12.03 -20.48
C ALA A 11 12.87 12.28 -21.76
N VAL A 12 13.56 12.60 -22.85
CA VAL A 12 12.96 12.74 -24.18
C VAL A 12 13.52 11.61 -25.05
N TYR A 13 12.62 10.83 -25.64
CA TYR A 13 12.99 9.85 -26.65
C TYR A 13 13.31 10.57 -27.95
N GLU A 14 14.53 10.37 -28.48
CA GLU A 14 14.84 10.69 -29.88
C GLU A 14 14.77 9.36 -30.67
N PRO A 15 13.78 9.19 -31.56
CA PRO A 15 13.80 8.07 -32.50
C PRO A 15 15.02 8.20 -33.40
N SER A 16 15.82 7.13 -33.51
CA SER A 16 16.79 7.00 -34.61
C SER A 16 16.01 6.85 -35.90
N SER A 17 16.30 7.68 -36.90
CA SER A 17 15.53 7.83 -38.13
C SER A 17 15.59 6.66 -39.12
N ASP A 18 16.00 5.46 -38.72
CA ASP A 18 16.14 4.33 -39.63
C ASP A 18 15.76 3.02 -38.92
N ALA A 19 14.47 2.67 -38.98
CA ALA A 19 13.94 1.30 -39.06
C ALA A 19 12.43 1.34 -38.76
N ASP A 20 11.60 1.26 -39.80
CA ASP A 20 10.25 0.73 -39.66
C ASP A 20 10.33 -0.80 -39.48
N PRO A 21 9.70 -1.41 -38.46
CA PRO A 21 9.44 -2.83 -38.47
C PRO A 21 7.95 -3.07 -38.77
N ASP A 22 7.75 -3.76 -39.88
CA ASP A 22 6.51 -4.36 -40.37
C ASP A 22 5.91 -5.29 -39.30
N PHE A 23 4.69 -4.99 -38.84
CA PHE A 23 3.95 -5.81 -37.89
C PHE A 23 3.06 -6.78 -38.65
N SER A 24 3.64 -7.88 -39.10
CA SER A 24 2.88 -9.04 -39.56
C SER A 24 3.63 -10.31 -39.15
N ASP A 25 2.89 -11.21 -38.49
CA ASP A 25 3.24 -12.62 -38.25
C ASP A 25 3.98 -12.97 -36.93
N LEU A 26 3.20 -13.21 -35.88
CA LEU A 26 3.62 -13.96 -34.68
C LEU A 26 2.47 -14.86 -34.19
N SER A 27 2.09 -15.84 -35.01
CA SER A 27 1.43 -17.05 -34.54
C SER A 27 2.44 -18.19 -34.51
N GLU A 28 2.43 -18.96 -33.41
CA GLU A 28 3.15 -20.22 -33.20
C GLU A 28 4.66 -20.12 -32.94
N LEU A 29 5.05 -19.96 -31.67
CA LEU A 29 6.29 -20.56 -31.17
C LEU A 29 6.07 -21.18 -29.79
N SER A 30 6.52 -22.43 -29.69
CA SER A 30 6.38 -23.40 -28.61
C SER A 30 6.93 -22.91 -27.27
N GLU A 31 6.12 -23.10 -26.21
CA GLU A 31 6.51 -22.92 -24.82
C GLU A 31 7.41 -24.06 -24.35
N ASP A 32 8.74 -23.87 -24.47
CA ASP A 32 9.72 -24.76 -23.84
C ASP A 32 9.94 -24.30 -22.38
N ASP A 33 9.27 -25.02 -21.49
CA ASP A 33 9.30 -24.91 -20.03
C ASP A 33 10.69 -25.33 -19.50
N THR A 34 11.49 -24.40 -18.94
CA THR A 34 12.50 -24.61 -17.85
C THR A 34 13.53 -23.47 -17.68
N LEU A 35 13.54 -22.42 -18.52
CA LEU A 35 14.67 -21.47 -18.62
C LEU A 35 14.74 -20.33 -17.57
N LEU A 36 14.33 -20.55 -16.32
CA LEU A 36 14.62 -19.60 -15.23
C LEU A 36 15.58 -20.12 -14.16
N ASP A 37 16.00 -21.39 -14.23
CA ASP A 37 16.95 -21.98 -13.27
C ASP A 37 18.42 -21.87 -13.69
N ARG A 38 18.71 -21.27 -14.84
CA ARG A 38 20.08 -20.95 -15.26
C ARG A 38 20.15 -19.54 -15.82
N ASN A 39 20.10 -18.55 -14.93
CA ASN A 39 20.82 -17.32 -15.19
C ASN A 39 22.26 -17.74 -15.51
N GLY A 40 22.78 -17.41 -16.69
CA GLY A 40 24.15 -17.74 -17.14
C GLY A 40 25.24 -17.01 -16.36
N TYR A 41 25.10 -17.02 -15.04
CA TYR A 41 25.93 -16.35 -14.06
C TYR A 41 26.24 -17.33 -12.95
N GLU A 42 27.52 -17.48 -12.62
CA GLU A 42 27.95 -18.20 -11.41
C GLU A 42 28.25 -17.21 -10.29
N ILE A 43 27.89 -17.61 -9.07
CA ILE A 43 28.25 -16.86 -7.86
C ILE A 43 29.76 -17.05 -7.66
N GLY A 44 30.50 -15.96 -7.85
CA GLY A 44 31.92 -15.88 -7.61
C GLY A 44 32.27 -15.84 -6.11
N PRO A 45 33.57 -15.68 -5.79
CA PRO A 45 34.02 -15.66 -4.41
C PRO A 45 33.36 -14.55 -3.58
N ALA A 46 33.21 -14.81 -2.28
CA ALA A 46 32.74 -13.80 -1.34
C ALA A 46 33.80 -12.69 -1.24
N ILE A 47 33.39 -11.45 -1.49
CA ILE A 47 34.22 -10.25 -1.42
C ILE A 47 34.32 -9.79 0.04
N ALA A 48 33.17 -9.78 0.72
CA ALA A 48 33.09 -9.35 2.11
C ALA A 48 31.87 -9.96 2.80
N THR A 49 31.96 -10.13 4.11
CA THR A 49 30.83 -10.47 4.99
C THR A 49 30.83 -9.52 6.17
N THR A 50 29.67 -8.95 6.50
CA THR A 50 29.53 -8.03 7.63
C THR A 50 28.31 -8.41 8.46
N GLN A 51 28.46 -8.30 9.78
CA GLN A 51 27.34 -8.40 10.71
C GLN A 51 26.69 -7.02 10.88
N GLN A 52 25.38 -6.98 10.71
CA GLN A 52 24.58 -5.77 10.77
C GLN A 52 23.60 -5.89 11.93
N SER A 53 23.61 -4.90 12.83
CA SER A 53 22.61 -4.79 13.88
C SER A 53 21.33 -4.19 13.29
N ILE A 54 20.20 -4.72 13.72
CA ILE A 54 18.89 -4.17 13.38
C ILE A 54 18.38 -3.46 14.63
N HIS A 55 18.11 -2.16 14.49
CA HIS A 55 17.52 -1.40 15.58
C HIS A 55 16.15 -1.99 15.98
N HIS A 56 16.09 -2.46 17.23
CA HIS A 56 15.08 -3.37 17.79
C HIS A 56 13.62 -2.88 17.71
N TYR A 57 13.40 -1.56 17.64
CA TYR A 57 12.07 -0.98 17.84
C TYR A 57 11.16 -1.01 16.60
N ASN A 58 11.70 -1.36 15.43
CA ASN A 58 10.95 -1.24 14.17
C ASN A 58 10.39 -2.56 13.61
N VAL A 59 10.73 -3.72 14.18
CA VAL A 59 10.54 -5.01 13.46
C VAL A 59 9.92 -6.14 14.27
N LYS A 60 9.75 -5.96 15.59
CA LYS A 60 9.22 -7.01 16.47
C LYS A 60 7.81 -7.45 16.05
N GLU A 61 6.99 -6.49 15.64
CA GLU A 61 5.59 -6.72 15.26
C GLU A 61 5.43 -7.13 13.79
N TRP A 62 6.47 -6.96 12.96
CA TRP A 62 6.39 -7.20 11.52
C TRP A 62 6.21 -8.67 11.19
N ASP A 63 5.35 -8.93 10.20
CA ASP A 63 5.21 -10.22 9.55
C ASP A 63 5.74 -10.18 8.09
N THR A 64 5.59 -11.28 7.37
CA THR A 64 6.03 -11.37 5.97
C THR A 64 5.28 -10.42 5.04
N ARG A 65 4.04 -10.04 5.37
CA ARG A 65 3.25 -9.08 4.62
C ARG A 65 3.76 -7.65 4.85
N ASP A 66 4.19 -7.31 6.07
CA ASP A 66 4.87 -6.06 6.35
C ASP A 66 6.20 -5.97 5.58
N ALA A 67 6.98 -7.05 5.57
CA ALA A 67 8.22 -7.10 4.81
C ALA A 67 7.97 -6.90 3.30
N TYR A 68 6.96 -7.56 2.75
CA TYR A 68 6.54 -7.38 1.36
C TYR A 68 6.07 -5.95 1.06
N ARG A 69 5.30 -5.33 1.97
CA ARG A 69 4.87 -3.92 1.84
C ARG A 69 6.07 -2.97 1.75
N GLU A 70 7.08 -3.15 2.58
CA GLU A 70 8.28 -2.30 2.55
C GLU A 70 9.13 -2.54 1.30
N LEU A 71 9.20 -3.78 0.80
CA LEU A 71 9.80 -4.07 -0.51
C LEU A 71 9.06 -3.38 -1.65
N HIS A 72 7.72 -3.41 -1.64
CA HIS A 72 6.93 -2.69 -2.63
C HIS A 72 7.17 -1.17 -2.57
N LYS A 73 7.21 -0.57 -1.37
CA LYS A 73 7.57 0.85 -1.21
C LYS A 73 8.96 1.15 -1.78
N PHE A 74 9.94 0.29 -1.50
CA PHE A 74 11.29 0.43 -2.02
C PHE A 74 11.32 0.30 -3.55
N TRP A 75 10.68 -0.71 -4.11
CA TRP A 75 10.57 -0.92 -5.56
C TRP A 75 9.98 0.31 -6.26
N LYS A 76 8.88 0.83 -5.72
CA LYS A 76 8.20 2.02 -6.20
C LYS A 76 9.07 3.29 -6.13
N GLN A 77 9.70 3.53 -4.97
CA GLN A 77 10.61 4.68 -4.78
C GLN A 77 11.81 4.62 -5.72
N THR A 78 12.35 3.43 -5.96
CA THR A 78 13.48 3.25 -6.86
C THR A 78 13.07 3.52 -8.31
N ILE A 79 11.88 3.13 -8.77
CA ILE A 79 11.36 3.53 -10.10
C ILE A 79 11.27 5.06 -10.20
N VAL A 80 10.61 5.71 -9.24
CA VAL A 80 10.45 7.18 -9.22
C VAL A 80 11.80 7.88 -9.33
N LYS A 81 12.79 7.44 -8.56
CA LYS A 81 14.15 8.00 -8.57
C LYS A 81 14.88 7.74 -9.89
N SER A 82 14.89 6.49 -10.36
CA SER A 82 15.66 6.08 -11.55
C SER A 82 15.14 6.69 -12.84
N PHE A 83 13.82 6.88 -12.96
CA PHE A 83 13.19 7.41 -14.17
C PHE A 83 12.84 8.91 -14.06
N ALA A 84 13.05 9.53 -12.88
CA ALA A 84 12.66 10.92 -12.60
C ALA A 84 11.18 11.21 -12.94
N VAL A 85 10.31 10.27 -12.59
CA VAL A 85 8.87 10.32 -12.87
C VAL A 85 8.08 10.67 -11.61
N GLU A 86 6.93 11.31 -11.78
CA GLU A 86 5.99 11.45 -10.68
C GLU A 86 5.43 10.09 -10.27
N ASP A 87 4.87 10.02 -9.07
CA ASP A 87 4.23 8.82 -8.53
C ASP A 87 2.84 8.55 -9.16
N THR A 88 2.80 8.53 -10.49
CA THR A 88 1.57 8.46 -11.30
C THR A 88 1.63 7.35 -12.35
N PHE A 89 2.70 6.54 -12.35
CA PHE A 89 2.84 5.43 -13.29
C PHE A 89 1.78 4.34 -13.06
N HIS A 90 1.34 3.72 -14.15
CA HIS A 90 0.27 2.73 -14.12
C HIS A 90 0.81 1.33 -13.89
N HIS A 91 -0.02 0.51 -13.26
CA HIS A 91 0.28 -0.89 -13.00
C HIS A 91 -0.59 -1.74 -13.94
N GLU A 92 0.06 -2.63 -14.68
CA GLU A 92 -0.62 -3.65 -15.50
C GLU A 92 -0.47 -5.01 -14.82
N HIS A 93 -1.58 -5.72 -14.68
CA HIS A 93 -1.61 -7.04 -14.07
C HIS A 93 -1.79 -8.11 -15.15
N GLU A 94 -0.88 -9.06 -15.18
CA GLU A 94 -0.88 -10.19 -16.11
C GLU A 94 -0.79 -11.50 -15.30
N GLU A 95 -1.72 -12.42 -15.54
CA GLU A 95 -1.69 -13.74 -14.91
C GLU A 95 -1.78 -14.82 -15.98
N THR A 96 -0.76 -15.67 -16.03
CA THR A 96 -0.65 -16.81 -16.93
C THR A 96 -0.72 -18.12 -16.14
N ARG A 97 -0.63 -19.28 -16.81
CA ARG A 97 -0.60 -20.59 -16.13
C ARG A 97 0.57 -20.71 -15.14
N ASN A 98 1.70 -20.09 -15.46
CA ASN A 98 2.97 -20.26 -14.73
C ASN A 98 3.35 -19.04 -13.88
N TRP A 99 2.77 -17.85 -14.15
CA TRP A 99 3.22 -16.59 -13.56
C TRP A 99 2.07 -15.69 -13.11
N ILE A 100 2.37 -14.84 -12.12
CA ILE A 100 1.59 -13.64 -11.79
C ILE A 100 2.56 -12.46 -11.85
N THR A 101 2.28 -11.48 -12.70
CA THR A 101 3.17 -10.34 -12.95
C THR A 101 2.43 -9.02 -12.80
N VAL A 102 3.05 -8.07 -12.10
CA VAL A 102 2.61 -6.68 -12.02
C VAL A 102 3.70 -5.79 -12.63
N LYS A 103 3.40 -5.10 -13.72
CA LYS A 103 4.35 -4.25 -14.46
C LYS A 103 4.11 -2.78 -14.13
N ALA A 104 5.18 -2.01 -13.94
CA ALA A 104 5.15 -0.56 -13.87
C ALA A 104 5.41 0.04 -15.26
N LEU A 105 4.44 0.81 -15.77
CA LEU A 105 4.44 1.37 -17.11
C LEU A 105 4.08 2.86 -17.07
N ILE A 106 4.66 3.63 -17.99
CA ILE A 106 4.18 4.99 -18.33
C ILE A 106 3.83 4.99 -19.81
N PRO A 107 2.69 5.57 -20.23
CA PRO A 107 2.26 5.58 -21.62
C PRO A 107 3.30 6.11 -22.62
N THR A 108 4.18 7.01 -22.18
CA THR A 108 5.22 7.63 -23.00
C THR A 108 6.51 6.82 -23.08
N TRP A 109 6.64 5.71 -22.34
CA TRP A 109 7.83 4.88 -22.29
C TRP A 109 7.56 3.51 -22.93
N PRO A 110 8.26 3.13 -24.02
CA PRO A 110 7.97 1.88 -24.75
C PRO A 110 8.43 0.61 -24.01
N GLY A 111 9.11 0.74 -22.86
CA GLY A 111 9.58 -0.38 -22.04
C GLY A 111 8.90 -0.48 -20.67
N TYR A 112 9.31 -1.46 -19.88
CA TYR A 112 8.94 -1.52 -18.46
C TYR A 112 9.94 -0.70 -17.62
N MET A 113 9.45 -0.05 -16.56
CA MET A 113 10.32 0.60 -15.56
C MET A 113 10.73 -0.37 -14.45
N GLY A 114 9.88 -1.35 -14.22
CA GLY A 114 10.10 -2.42 -13.27
C GLY A 114 8.91 -3.37 -13.28
N PHE A 115 9.08 -4.53 -12.68
CA PHE A 115 7.97 -5.45 -12.46
C PHE A 115 8.15 -6.26 -11.19
N ILE A 116 7.03 -6.78 -10.68
CA ILE A 116 6.97 -7.78 -9.63
C ILE A 116 6.45 -9.05 -10.28
N ARG A 117 7.17 -10.17 -10.15
CA ARG A 117 6.78 -11.44 -10.75
C ARG A 117 6.81 -12.55 -9.71
N TYR A 118 5.79 -13.37 -9.69
CA TYR A 118 5.71 -14.59 -8.90
C TYR A 118 5.65 -15.82 -9.81
N SER A 119 6.50 -16.81 -9.51
CA SER A 119 6.51 -18.12 -10.16
C SER A 119 5.56 -19.08 -9.45
N LYS A 120 4.55 -19.60 -10.15
CA LYS A 120 3.68 -20.66 -9.62
C LYS A 120 4.41 -21.99 -9.47
N THR A 121 5.44 -22.23 -10.28
CA THR A 121 6.23 -23.47 -10.28
C THR A 121 7.23 -23.50 -9.13
N THR A 122 7.98 -22.41 -8.91
CA THR A 122 9.05 -22.37 -7.90
C THR A 122 8.67 -21.61 -6.62
N GLY A 123 7.50 -20.97 -6.58
CA GLY A 123 7.10 -20.13 -5.46
C GLY A 123 7.97 -18.87 -5.27
N THR A 124 8.83 -18.55 -6.24
CA THR A 124 9.78 -17.44 -6.19
C THR A 124 9.10 -16.11 -6.49
N ILE A 125 9.42 -15.07 -5.73
CA ILE A 125 9.02 -13.69 -6.04
C ILE A 125 10.26 -12.91 -6.48
N THR A 126 10.12 -12.13 -7.55
CA THR A 126 11.17 -11.26 -8.07
C THR A 126 10.64 -9.84 -8.21
N PHE A 127 11.31 -8.88 -7.60
CA PHE A 127 11.15 -7.45 -7.87
C PHE A 127 12.27 -7.00 -8.79
N ILE A 128 11.93 -6.27 -9.85
CA ILE A 128 12.91 -5.74 -10.80
C ILE A 128 12.68 -4.24 -10.95
N ASN A 129 13.76 -3.49 -10.91
CA ASN A 129 13.84 -2.10 -11.30
C ASN A 129 14.84 -2.00 -12.47
N ALA A 130 14.35 -1.61 -13.65
CA ALA A 130 15.16 -1.49 -14.84
C ALA A 130 16.14 -0.33 -14.72
N ASP A 131 17.40 -0.56 -15.09
CA ASP A 131 18.47 0.45 -15.13
C ASP A 131 18.65 1.23 -13.80
N ALA A 132 18.22 0.63 -12.69
CA ALA A 132 18.26 1.24 -11.37
C ALA A 132 19.57 0.91 -10.65
N LEU A 133 20.19 1.96 -10.10
CA LEU A 133 21.42 1.82 -9.32
C LEU A 133 21.08 1.84 -7.82
N LEU A 134 21.48 0.78 -7.11
CA LEU A 134 21.26 0.65 -5.67
C LEU A 134 22.13 1.64 -4.84
N LEU A 135 23.16 2.25 -5.43
CA LEU A 135 24.34 2.79 -4.72
C LEU A 135 24.90 4.11 -5.29
N GLN A 136 24.12 5.18 -5.37
CA GLN A 136 24.71 6.52 -5.29
C GLN A 136 24.04 7.25 -4.13
N SER A 137 24.74 7.39 -3.00
CA SER A 137 24.39 8.42 -2.02
C SER A 137 24.40 9.74 -2.76
N THR A 138 23.26 10.42 -2.84
CA THR A 138 23.17 11.81 -3.30
C THR A 138 23.71 12.75 -2.21
N ASP A 139 24.88 12.44 -1.66
CA ASP A 139 25.71 13.46 -1.07
C ASP A 139 26.40 14.13 -2.25
N ASN A 140 25.72 15.12 -2.84
CA ASN A 140 26.20 15.95 -3.94
C ASN A 140 27.43 16.82 -3.58
N ASN A 141 28.14 16.47 -2.50
CA ASN A 141 29.43 17.07 -2.12
C ASN A 141 30.62 16.14 -2.31
N HIS A 142 30.41 14.89 -2.73
CA HIS A 142 31.50 14.01 -3.14
C HIS A 142 31.18 13.42 -4.50
N THR A 143 31.60 14.12 -5.56
CA THR A 143 32.04 13.44 -6.77
C THR A 143 33.02 12.36 -6.34
N PRO A 144 32.89 11.09 -6.78
CA PRO A 144 33.95 10.12 -6.62
C PRO A 144 35.05 10.47 -7.63
N GLU A 145 35.67 11.63 -7.43
CA GLU A 145 36.96 11.95 -8.01
C GLU A 145 37.96 11.03 -7.34
N THR A 146 38.27 9.91 -7.99
CA THR A 146 39.56 9.21 -7.83
C THR A 146 40.03 9.08 -6.37
N GLU A 147 39.13 8.74 -5.45
CA GLU A 147 39.53 8.33 -4.12
C GLU A 147 39.83 6.83 -4.22
N ASP A 148 41.10 6.53 -4.00
CA ASP A 148 41.65 5.19 -3.81
C ASP A 148 40.60 4.26 -3.16
N PHE A 149 40.15 3.25 -3.91
CA PHE A 149 39.38 2.09 -3.42
C PHE A 149 40.24 1.22 -2.48
N THR A 150 40.93 1.86 -1.54
CA THR A 150 41.83 1.22 -0.59
C THR A 150 41.00 0.75 0.60
N ASN A 151 40.77 -0.57 0.60
CA ASN A 151 40.43 -1.40 1.76
C ASN A 151 39.11 -1.21 2.51
N ASP A 152 38.29 -0.19 2.22
CA ASP A 152 37.01 -0.07 2.94
C ASP A 152 35.86 -0.86 2.27
N ASN A 153 35.88 -2.18 2.49
CA ASN A 153 34.81 -3.10 2.09
C ASN A 153 33.43 -2.72 2.65
N THR A 154 33.33 -1.76 3.56
CA THR A 154 32.05 -1.29 4.13
C THR A 154 31.18 -0.54 3.12
N PHE A 155 31.74 0.00 2.04
CA PHE A 155 30.97 0.70 0.99
C PHE A 155 29.86 -0.18 0.40
N PHE A 156 30.14 -1.47 0.16
CA PHE A 156 29.16 -2.42 -0.39
C PHE A 156 27.97 -2.69 0.53
N PHE A 157 28.04 -2.31 1.81
CA PHE A 157 27.02 -2.58 2.81
C PHE A 157 26.18 -1.35 3.18
N ARG A 158 26.45 -0.19 2.55
CA ARG A 158 25.68 1.04 2.73
C ARG A 158 24.42 1.01 1.87
N PHE A 159 23.33 0.46 2.42
CA PHE A 159 22.03 0.52 1.77
C PHE A 159 21.41 1.91 1.93
N GLN A 160 20.88 2.50 0.85
CA GLN A 160 20.09 3.74 0.95
C GLN A 160 18.85 3.60 1.87
N ASN A 161 18.40 2.36 2.11
CA ASN A 161 17.22 2.07 2.89
C ASN A 161 17.55 1.05 3.99
N GLU A 162 17.81 1.55 5.20
CA GLU A 162 18.02 0.73 6.41
C GLU A 162 16.86 -0.23 6.70
N ARG A 163 15.65 0.04 6.19
CA ARG A 163 14.50 -0.89 6.32
C ARG A 163 14.69 -2.18 5.52
N LEU A 164 15.56 -2.22 4.50
CA LEU A 164 15.86 -3.46 3.78
C LEU A 164 16.50 -4.51 4.68
N LYS A 165 17.31 -4.08 5.67
CA LYS A 165 17.88 -5.00 6.68
C LYS A 165 16.76 -5.61 7.55
N ALA A 166 15.80 -4.79 7.94
CA ALA A 166 14.62 -5.24 8.70
C ALA A 166 13.76 -6.21 7.89
N VAL A 167 13.51 -5.91 6.60
CA VAL A 167 12.83 -6.81 5.67
C VAL A 167 13.54 -8.16 5.58
N ALA A 168 14.86 -8.14 5.33
CA ALA A 168 15.63 -9.36 5.18
C ALA A 168 15.56 -10.25 6.41
N TYR A 169 15.67 -9.65 7.60
CA TYR A 169 15.52 -10.36 8.86
C TYR A 169 14.13 -10.98 9.06
N VAL A 170 13.05 -10.25 8.72
CA VAL A 170 11.67 -10.76 8.84
C VAL A 170 11.40 -11.91 7.88
N LEU A 171 11.94 -11.85 6.66
CA LEU A 171 11.82 -12.93 5.69
C LEU A 171 12.59 -14.17 6.15
N LEU A 172 13.85 -14.01 6.56
CA LEU A 172 14.70 -15.11 7.04
C LEU A 172 14.12 -15.82 8.26
N ARG A 173 13.65 -15.07 9.27
CA ARG A 173 13.02 -15.69 10.45
C ARG A 173 11.72 -16.44 10.12
N SER A 174 11.10 -16.11 8.98
CA SER A 174 9.85 -16.72 8.50
C SER A 174 10.09 -17.84 7.50
N GLY A 175 11.36 -18.25 7.29
CA GLY A 175 11.72 -19.36 6.39
C GLY A 175 11.83 -18.98 4.91
N PHE A 176 12.03 -17.69 4.61
CA PHE A 176 12.30 -17.21 3.26
C PHE A 176 13.73 -16.70 3.14
N ASN A 177 14.39 -17.02 2.03
CA ASN A 177 15.66 -16.43 1.65
C ASN A 177 15.40 -15.18 0.83
N ILE A 178 16.26 -14.18 1.00
CA ILE A 178 16.27 -12.96 0.19
C ILE A 178 17.65 -12.76 -0.42
N GLN A 179 17.67 -12.41 -1.70
CA GLN A 179 18.87 -12.04 -2.43
C GLN A 179 18.62 -10.70 -3.12
N ILE A 180 19.64 -9.85 -3.13
CA ILE A 180 19.64 -8.60 -3.88
C ILE A 180 20.75 -8.69 -4.90
N THR A 181 20.49 -8.31 -6.15
CA THR A 181 21.45 -8.34 -7.25
C THR A 181 21.46 -7.00 -7.96
N SER A 182 22.64 -6.43 -8.16
CA SER A 182 22.85 -5.15 -8.85
C SER A 182 24.32 -5.03 -9.25
N GLN A 183 24.59 -4.48 -10.43
CA GLN A 183 25.95 -4.18 -10.92
C GLN A 183 26.93 -5.36 -10.84
N LYS A 184 26.48 -6.58 -11.15
CA LYS A 184 27.30 -7.82 -11.03
C LYS A 184 27.71 -8.18 -9.59
N TYR A 185 27.05 -7.64 -8.59
CA TYR A 185 27.18 -8.09 -7.20
C TYR A 185 25.88 -8.73 -6.75
N ILE A 186 26.01 -9.72 -5.88
CA ILE A 186 24.89 -10.36 -5.19
C ILE A 186 25.10 -10.25 -3.69
N TRP A 187 24.10 -9.69 -3.01
CA TRP A 187 24.01 -9.65 -1.56
C TRP A 187 23.10 -10.77 -1.10
N THR A 188 23.63 -11.64 -0.26
CA THR A 188 22.90 -12.72 0.39
C THR A 188 22.86 -12.45 1.89
N PHE A 189 21.71 -12.75 2.50
CA PHE A 189 21.47 -12.47 3.91
C PHE A 189 21.24 -13.78 4.67
N ASN A 190 21.82 -13.87 5.86
CA ASN A 190 21.69 -15.04 6.74
C ASN A 190 21.51 -14.60 8.20
N ILE A 191 20.73 -15.36 8.96
CA ILE A 191 20.69 -15.21 10.42
C ILE A 191 21.82 -16.08 11.00
N PRO A 192 22.82 -15.48 11.67
CA PRO A 192 23.93 -16.25 12.23
C PRO A 192 23.40 -17.23 13.29
N SER A 193 23.82 -18.49 13.19
CA SER A 193 23.54 -19.49 14.22
C SER A 193 24.31 -19.12 15.48
N ILE A 194 23.59 -18.82 16.56
CA ILE A 194 24.19 -18.45 17.84
C ILE A 194 24.73 -19.73 18.47
N ALA A 195 26.06 -19.87 18.54
CA ALA A 195 26.69 -20.91 19.36
C ALA A 195 26.26 -20.73 20.82
N GLU A 196 25.94 -21.83 21.50
CA GLU A 196 25.30 -21.89 22.84
C GLU A 196 26.01 -21.06 23.93
N SER A 197 27.25 -20.64 23.71
CA SER A 197 28.11 -19.92 24.67
C SER A 197 28.18 -18.40 24.49
N SER A 198 27.46 -17.80 23.54
CA SER A 198 27.49 -16.35 23.31
C SER A 198 26.23 -15.65 23.84
N PRO A 199 26.35 -14.44 24.44
CA PRO A 199 25.18 -13.68 24.87
C PRO A 199 24.28 -13.44 23.65
N LYS A 200 22.99 -13.82 23.76
CA LYS A 200 21.99 -13.61 22.71
C LYS A 200 21.94 -12.11 22.40
N ILE A 201 22.57 -11.67 21.32
CA ILE A 201 22.35 -10.34 20.76
C ILE A 201 21.11 -10.47 19.87
N PRO A 202 19.90 -10.06 20.33
CA PRO A 202 18.73 -10.12 19.49
C PRO A 202 18.94 -9.21 18.27
N ASN A 203 18.49 -9.68 17.10
CA ASN A 203 18.43 -8.91 15.85
C ASN A 203 19.78 -8.66 15.14
N LEU A 204 20.62 -9.69 15.08
CA LEU A 204 21.82 -9.68 14.24
C LEU A 204 21.54 -10.30 12.87
N LEU A 205 21.99 -9.64 11.80
CA LEU A 205 21.88 -10.10 10.42
C LEU A 205 23.28 -10.18 9.81
N SER A 206 23.63 -11.31 9.22
CA SER A 206 24.86 -11.43 8.41
C SER A 206 24.53 -11.14 6.96
N CYS A 207 25.29 -10.26 6.32
CA CYS A 207 25.21 -9.99 4.89
C CYS A 207 26.55 -10.36 4.24
N THR A 208 26.49 -11.16 3.18
CA THR A 208 27.65 -11.58 2.38
C THR A 208 27.47 -11.07 0.96
N VAL A 209 28.53 -10.45 0.44
CA VAL A 209 28.58 -9.93 -0.94
C VAL A 209 29.48 -10.83 -1.77
N ASN A 210 28.97 -11.32 -2.89
CA ASN A 210 29.72 -12.08 -3.88
C ASN A 210 29.74 -11.35 -5.21
N THR A 211 30.77 -11.59 -6.02
CA THR A 211 30.74 -11.21 -7.44
C THR A 211 29.82 -12.16 -8.21
N LEU A 212 29.21 -11.66 -9.28
CA LEU A 212 28.52 -12.47 -10.28
C LEU A 212 29.38 -12.52 -11.54
N ASN A 213 29.86 -13.71 -11.86
CA ASN A 213 30.65 -13.95 -13.06
C ASN A 213 29.71 -14.40 -14.19
N LEU A 214 29.77 -13.75 -15.35
CA LEU A 214 29.11 -14.27 -16.55
C LEU A 214 29.78 -15.57 -16.96
N THR A 215 29.01 -16.66 -17.00
CA THR A 215 29.55 -17.96 -17.42
C THR A 215 29.44 -18.22 -18.91
N HIS A 216 28.64 -17.48 -19.68
CA HIS A 216 28.60 -17.61 -21.14
C HIS A 216 28.32 -16.29 -21.87
N LYS A 217 28.96 -16.09 -23.04
CA LYS A 217 28.50 -15.12 -24.04
C LYS A 217 27.09 -15.53 -24.46
N ALA A 218 26.10 -14.67 -24.25
CA ALA A 218 24.73 -14.88 -24.68
C ALA A 218 24.73 -15.29 -26.16
N THR A 219 24.52 -16.58 -26.42
CA THR A 219 24.32 -17.10 -27.76
C THR A 219 22.82 -17.01 -27.96
N THR A 220 22.44 -16.20 -28.95
CA THR A 220 21.10 -15.74 -29.35
C THR A 220 20.37 -14.78 -28.40
N PRO A 221 19.81 -13.66 -28.92
CA PRO A 221 18.85 -12.85 -28.19
C PRO A 221 17.54 -13.65 -28.14
N THR A 222 17.33 -14.43 -27.09
CA THR A 222 16.02 -15.02 -26.82
C THR A 222 15.03 -13.89 -26.59
N THR A 223 14.12 -13.73 -27.54
CA THR A 223 13.03 -12.74 -27.66
C THR A 223 11.96 -12.88 -26.57
N THR A 224 12.35 -13.18 -25.33
CA THR A 224 11.42 -13.15 -24.19
C THR A 224 11.43 -11.73 -23.62
N PRO A 225 10.31 -10.98 -23.67
CA PRO A 225 10.32 -9.54 -23.43
C PRO A 225 10.63 -9.09 -21.98
N TYR A 226 10.95 -10.00 -21.05
CA TYR A 226 11.06 -9.69 -19.61
C TYR A 226 12.08 -10.55 -18.85
N GLN A 227 13.34 -10.58 -19.30
CA GLN A 227 14.44 -11.15 -18.51
C GLN A 227 15.16 -10.07 -17.69
N PRO A 228 15.48 -10.35 -16.40
CA PRO A 228 16.39 -9.51 -15.62
C PRO A 228 17.72 -9.36 -16.35
N ARG A 229 18.31 -8.17 -16.34
CA ARG A 229 19.68 -7.92 -16.79
C ARG A 229 20.55 -7.62 -15.55
N PRO A 230 21.19 -8.62 -14.91
CA PRO A 230 21.91 -8.42 -13.62
C PRO A 230 23.03 -7.37 -13.64
N ALA A 231 23.51 -6.98 -14.82
CA ALA A 231 24.50 -5.93 -15.00
C ALA A 231 23.91 -4.51 -14.94
N HIS A 232 22.61 -4.35 -15.20
CA HIS A 232 21.94 -3.06 -15.37
C HIS A 232 20.76 -2.88 -14.42
N ASP A 233 20.05 -3.96 -14.13
CA ASP A 233 18.82 -3.93 -13.34
C ASP A 233 19.12 -4.25 -11.88
N LEU A 234 18.37 -3.60 -11.00
CA LEU A 234 18.28 -4.01 -9.60
C LEU A 234 17.23 -5.10 -9.47
N THR A 235 17.64 -6.26 -8.99
CA THR A 235 16.77 -7.42 -8.77
C THR A 235 16.74 -7.79 -7.29
N ILE A 236 15.54 -7.97 -6.72
CA ILE A 236 15.35 -8.57 -5.39
C ILE A 236 14.58 -9.87 -5.57
N THR A 237 15.16 -10.96 -5.11
CA THR A 237 14.58 -12.30 -5.22
C THR A 237 14.26 -12.85 -3.84
N ILE A 238 13.05 -13.37 -3.67
CA ILE A 238 12.59 -14.07 -2.46
C ILE A 238 12.31 -15.52 -2.84
N THR A 239 12.96 -16.45 -2.15
CA THR A 239 12.79 -17.89 -2.36
C THR A 239 12.47 -18.60 -1.03
N SER A 240 11.88 -19.79 -1.10
CA SER A 240 11.71 -20.62 0.10
C SER A 240 13.08 -21.11 0.58
N SER A 241 13.37 -21.02 1.88
CA SER A 241 14.69 -21.36 2.43
C SER A 241 14.98 -22.86 2.44
N HIS A 242 13.96 -23.72 2.45
CA HIS A 242 14.13 -25.14 2.72
C HIS A 242 13.19 -26.01 1.85
N PRO A 243 13.67 -27.13 1.28
CA PRO A 243 12.81 -28.09 0.56
C PRO A 243 11.66 -28.70 1.37
N GLN A 244 11.68 -28.59 2.71
CA GLN A 244 10.60 -29.07 3.58
C GLN A 244 9.53 -28.00 3.87
N ILE A 245 9.82 -26.72 3.60
CA ILE A 245 8.83 -25.65 3.70
C ILE A 245 8.07 -25.62 2.37
N PRO A 246 6.74 -25.77 2.38
CA PRO A 246 5.97 -25.75 1.15
C PRO A 246 6.22 -24.44 0.39
N LEU A 247 6.39 -24.57 -0.93
CA LEU A 247 6.50 -23.43 -1.86
C LEU A 247 5.43 -22.40 -1.53
N LEU A 248 5.79 -21.11 -1.56
CA LEU A 248 4.83 -20.03 -1.30
C LEU A 248 3.61 -20.23 -2.22
N PRO A 249 2.41 -20.51 -1.69
CA PRO A 249 1.27 -20.80 -2.54
C PRO A 249 0.79 -19.54 -3.30
N PRO A 250 0.19 -19.69 -4.51
CA PRO A 250 -0.30 -18.56 -5.28
C PRO A 250 -1.35 -17.73 -4.53
N HIS A 251 -2.20 -18.36 -3.71
CA HIS A 251 -3.19 -17.64 -2.90
C HIS A 251 -2.52 -16.74 -1.86
N THR A 252 -1.44 -17.19 -1.22
CA THR A 252 -0.67 -16.38 -0.26
C THR A 252 -0.06 -15.17 -0.94
N PHE A 253 0.54 -15.35 -2.11
CA PHE A 253 1.07 -14.23 -2.90
C PHE A 253 -0.02 -13.21 -3.26
N ARG A 254 -1.22 -13.65 -3.66
CA ARG A 254 -2.35 -12.72 -3.89
C ARG A 254 -2.74 -11.95 -2.63
N THR A 255 -2.63 -12.55 -1.44
CA THR A 255 -2.83 -11.79 -0.19
C THR A 255 -1.73 -10.76 0.06
N TRP A 256 -0.51 -11.01 -0.43
CA TRP A 256 0.59 -10.04 -0.36
C TRP A 256 0.39 -8.90 -1.35
N LEU A 257 -0.17 -9.14 -2.54
CA LEU A 257 -0.55 -8.06 -3.47
C LEU A 257 -1.54 -7.07 -2.85
N ARG A 258 -2.42 -7.52 -1.93
CA ARG A 258 -3.39 -6.66 -1.22
C ARG A 258 -2.76 -5.61 -0.29
N VAL A 259 -1.43 -5.60 -0.10
CA VAL A 259 -0.74 -4.50 0.63
C VAL A 259 -0.83 -3.16 -0.07
N SER A 260 -1.22 -3.13 -1.36
CA SER A 260 -1.43 -1.88 -2.08
C SER A 260 -2.57 -2.00 -3.08
N LEU A 261 -3.39 -0.95 -3.17
CA LEU A 261 -4.45 -0.84 -4.18
C LEU A 261 -3.91 -0.83 -5.61
N HIS A 262 -2.65 -0.42 -5.79
CA HIS A 262 -2.01 -0.37 -7.11
C HIS A 262 -1.57 -1.75 -7.60
N LEU A 263 -1.36 -2.70 -6.69
CA LEU A 263 -0.93 -4.06 -7.02
C LEU A 263 -2.12 -5.01 -7.21
N THR A 264 -3.30 -4.64 -6.71
CA THR A 264 -4.53 -5.39 -6.94
C THR A 264 -5.09 -5.10 -8.33
N PRO A 265 -5.78 -6.07 -8.97
CA PRO A 265 -6.52 -5.82 -10.21
C PRO A 265 -7.42 -4.59 -10.06
N LYS A 266 -7.51 -3.77 -11.11
CA LYS A 266 -8.24 -2.50 -11.06
C LYS A 266 -9.68 -2.72 -10.63
N LEU A 267 -10.07 -2.04 -9.55
CA LEU A 267 -11.45 -2.01 -9.10
C LEU A 267 -12.30 -1.24 -10.12
N PRO A 268 -13.52 -1.68 -10.45
CA PRO A 268 -14.43 -0.90 -11.29
C PRO A 268 -14.64 0.49 -10.70
N SER A 269 -14.63 1.53 -11.54
CA SER A 269 -14.83 2.92 -11.09
C SER A 269 -16.17 3.12 -10.35
N ALA A 270 -17.19 2.32 -10.69
CA ALA A 270 -18.49 2.31 -10.01
C ALA A 270 -18.42 1.92 -8.52
N ASN A 271 -17.33 1.25 -8.10
CA ASN A 271 -17.10 0.80 -6.72
C ASN A 271 -16.23 1.78 -5.92
N ILE A 272 -15.91 2.95 -6.47
CA ILE A 272 -15.09 3.96 -5.81
C ILE A 272 -15.83 5.30 -5.82
N ILE A 273 -15.94 5.94 -4.65
CA ILE A 273 -16.37 7.35 -4.56
C ILE A 273 -15.12 8.18 -4.28
N PRO A 274 -14.54 8.86 -5.29
CA PRO A 274 -13.38 9.70 -5.09
C PRO A 274 -13.76 11.00 -4.39
N THR A 275 -12.91 11.46 -3.48
CA THR A 275 -13.05 12.76 -2.81
C THR A 275 -11.69 13.44 -2.68
N PRO A 276 -11.63 14.76 -2.42
CA PRO A 276 -10.36 15.46 -2.19
C PRO A 276 -9.53 14.87 -1.03
N HIS A 277 -10.20 14.28 -0.03
CA HIS A 277 -9.56 13.77 1.18
C HIS A 277 -9.15 12.29 1.09
N GLY A 278 -9.72 11.58 0.11
CA GLY A 278 -9.52 10.15 -0.10
C GLY A 278 -10.70 9.50 -0.79
N ASP A 279 -10.61 8.21 -1.03
CA ASP A 279 -11.63 7.45 -1.74
C ASP A 279 -12.42 6.52 -0.79
N ILE A 280 -13.72 6.40 -1.01
CA ILE A 280 -14.56 5.37 -0.37
C ILE A 280 -14.59 4.15 -1.30
N LEU A 281 -14.16 3.00 -0.79
CA LEU A 281 -14.16 1.72 -1.49
C LEU A 281 -15.46 0.97 -1.13
N LEU A 282 -16.37 0.88 -2.10
CA LEU A 282 -17.72 0.32 -1.92
C LEU A 282 -17.77 -1.20 -2.05
N ASP A 283 -16.77 -1.80 -2.67
CA ASP A 283 -16.71 -3.24 -2.86
C ASP A 283 -16.56 -3.94 -1.48
N PRO A 284 -17.44 -4.91 -1.14
CA PRO A 284 -17.42 -5.61 0.14
C PRO A 284 -16.07 -6.25 0.49
N GLU A 285 -15.23 -6.60 -0.49
CA GLU A 285 -13.89 -7.15 -0.23
C GLU A 285 -12.97 -6.17 0.51
N PHE A 286 -13.24 -4.87 0.40
CA PHE A 286 -12.46 -3.81 1.05
C PHE A 286 -13.08 -3.33 2.37
N SER A 287 -14.22 -3.90 2.79
CA SER A 287 -14.84 -3.53 4.05
C SER A 287 -13.88 -3.71 5.23
N GLY A 288 -13.69 -2.65 6.02
CA GLY A 288 -12.75 -2.63 7.14
C GLY A 288 -11.29 -2.72 6.72
N THR A 289 -10.95 -2.11 5.59
CA THR A 289 -9.56 -1.88 5.17
C THR A 289 -9.28 -0.39 5.04
N LEU A 290 -8.12 0.03 5.56
CA LEU A 290 -7.66 1.41 5.47
C LEU A 290 -6.36 1.44 4.68
N TYR A 291 -6.31 2.28 3.67
CA TYR A 291 -5.14 2.56 2.87
C TYR A 291 -4.75 4.02 3.08
N LEU A 292 -3.44 4.28 3.10
CA LEU A 292 -2.88 5.63 3.05
C LEU A 292 -2.03 5.72 1.79
N ARG A 293 -2.44 6.57 0.86
CA ARG A 293 -1.80 6.76 -0.46
C ARG A 293 -1.63 5.44 -1.21
N GLY A 294 -2.70 4.64 -1.21
CA GLY A 294 -2.75 3.33 -1.85
C GLY A 294 -1.98 2.22 -1.13
N ILE A 295 -1.43 2.45 0.07
CA ILE A 295 -0.72 1.44 0.88
C ILE A 295 -1.57 1.02 2.08
N LEU A 296 -1.77 -0.29 2.27
CA LEU A 296 -2.58 -0.85 3.36
C LEU A 296 -1.96 -0.55 4.73
N LEU A 297 -2.80 -0.07 5.64
CA LEU A 297 -2.56 -0.02 7.07
C LEU A 297 -3.08 -1.33 7.70
N PRO A 298 -2.21 -2.25 8.16
CA PRO A 298 -2.65 -3.53 8.70
C PRO A 298 -3.43 -3.42 10.01
N GLU A 299 -3.17 -2.36 10.77
CA GLU A 299 -3.79 -2.12 12.06
C GLU A 299 -4.85 -1.02 11.95
N LEU A 300 -5.97 -1.28 12.61
CA LEU A 300 -7.13 -0.40 12.66
C LEU A 300 -7.24 0.18 14.08
N SER A 301 -7.76 1.40 14.19
CA SER A 301 -8.07 1.98 15.49
C SER A 301 -9.32 1.35 16.13
N PHE A 302 -10.19 0.76 15.31
CA PHE A 302 -11.44 0.13 15.72
C PHE A 302 -11.53 -1.30 15.16
N ASP A 303 -12.44 -2.12 15.70
CA ASP A 303 -12.65 -3.47 15.18
C ASP A 303 -13.11 -3.43 13.71
N ARG A 304 -12.58 -4.36 12.90
CA ARG A 304 -12.86 -4.43 11.45
C ARG A 304 -14.35 -4.45 11.11
N CYS A 305 -15.18 -5.09 11.95
CA CYS A 305 -16.62 -5.17 11.76
C CYS A 305 -17.36 -3.83 11.95
N ARG A 306 -16.69 -2.81 12.48
CA ARG A 306 -17.25 -1.47 12.71
C ARG A 306 -17.13 -0.55 11.51
N TYR A 307 -16.37 -0.91 10.50
CA TYR A 307 -16.32 -0.16 9.25
C TYR A 307 -17.29 -0.79 8.27
N LYS A 308 -18.14 0.02 7.66
CA LYS A 308 -19.02 -0.47 6.61
C LYS A 308 -18.26 -0.62 5.30
N TYR A 309 -17.35 0.30 5.02
CA TYR A 309 -16.61 0.40 3.76
C TYR A 309 -15.08 0.34 3.96
N GLY A 310 -14.35 0.31 2.84
CA GLY A 310 -12.90 0.54 2.82
C GLY A 310 -12.57 1.99 2.50
N TYR A 311 -11.37 2.43 2.87
CA TYR A 311 -10.94 3.82 2.65
C TYR A 311 -9.53 3.88 2.09
N ASN A 312 -9.30 4.80 1.15
CA ASN A 312 -7.97 5.19 0.69
C ASN A 312 -7.73 6.67 0.97
N PHE A 313 -7.01 7.00 2.04
CA PHE A 313 -6.72 8.38 2.40
C PHE A 313 -5.60 8.95 1.54
N HIS A 314 -5.77 10.18 1.03
CA HIS A 314 -4.72 10.88 0.30
C HIS A 314 -3.64 11.45 1.24
N TYR A 315 -4.00 11.72 2.48
CA TYR A 315 -3.12 12.22 3.52
C TYR A 315 -3.48 11.64 4.88
N GLY A 316 -2.54 11.71 5.81
CA GLY A 316 -2.69 11.20 7.15
C GLY A 316 -1.34 11.11 7.83
N ILE A 317 -1.36 11.07 9.16
CA ILE A 317 -0.15 10.92 9.97
C ILE A 317 -0.09 9.44 10.39
N PRO A 318 0.79 8.63 9.80
CA PRO A 318 0.97 7.26 10.23
C PRO A 318 1.79 7.21 11.54
N THR A 319 1.70 6.10 12.27
CA THR A 319 2.65 5.80 13.35
C THR A 319 4.07 5.62 12.81
N THR A 320 5.07 5.63 13.69
CA THR A 320 6.47 5.35 13.32
C THR A 320 6.63 4.00 12.61
N SER A 321 5.85 2.99 13.02
CA SER A 321 5.81 1.68 12.37
C SER A 321 5.14 1.70 10.98
N GLY A 322 4.34 2.73 10.69
CA GLY A 322 3.58 2.84 9.45
C GLY A 322 2.41 1.87 9.33
N ARG A 323 1.98 1.25 10.45
CA ARG A 323 0.98 0.19 10.47
C ARG A 323 -0.45 0.66 10.73
N ARG A 324 -0.61 1.84 11.34
CA ARG A 324 -1.89 2.51 11.60
C ARG A 324 -1.73 4.03 11.54
N LEU A 325 -2.85 4.74 11.61
CA LEU A 325 -2.85 6.19 11.82
C LEU A 325 -2.45 6.56 13.26
N ALA A 326 -2.02 7.81 13.45
CA ALA A 326 -1.45 8.29 14.71
C ALA A 326 -2.41 8.17 15.90
N SER A 327 -3.71 8.36 15.69
CA SER A 327 -4.72 8.23 16.73
C SER A 327 -6.10 7.83 16.17
N PRO A 328 -6.99 7.23 17.00
CA PRO A 328 -8.37 6.95 16.61
C PRO A 328 -9.18 8.20 16.24
N LEU A 329 -8.91 9.34 16.89
CA LEU A 329 -9.55 10.61 16.57
C LEU A 329 -9.14 11.10 15.18
N HIS A 330 -7.85 11.04 14.86
CA HIS A 330 -7.33 11.41 13.53
C HIS A 330 -7.94 10.55 12.42
N GLU A 331 -8.18 9.27 12.69
CA GLU A 331 -8.85 8.36 11.77
C GLU A 331 -10.32 8.71 11.55
N VAL A 332 -11.07 8.97 12.62
CA VAL A 332 -12.47 9.43 12.54
C VAL A 332 -12.58 10.75 11.79
N ASP A 333 -11.69 11.70 12.04
CA ASP A 333 -11.69 13.01 11.37
C ASP A 333 -11.46 12.89 9.85
N LEU A 334 -10.55 12.00 9.44
CA LEU A 334 -10.34 11.70 8.03
C LEU A 334 -11.57 11.06 7.39
N ILE A 335 -12.18 10.07 8.04
CA ILE A 335 -13.41 9.42 7.56
C ILE A 335 -14.53 10.45 7.44
N CYS A 336 -14.71 11.31 8.43
CA CYS A 336 -15.69 12.40 8.40
C CYS A 336 -15.45 13.37 7.23
N SER A 337 -14.19 13.74 6.98
CA SER A 337 -13.81 14.63 5.88
C SER A 337 -14.16 14.00 4.52
N VAL A 338 -13.87 12.70 4.35
CA VAL A 338 -14.21 11.94 3.14
C VAL A 338 -15.73 11.89 2.94
N TRP A 339 -16.50 11.53 3.96
CA TRP A 339 -17.96 11.46 3.85
C TRP A 339 -18.61 12.83 3.64
N GLY A 340 -18.12 13.86 4.31
CA GLY A 340 -18.57 15.24 4.12
C GLY A 340 -18.40 15.70 2.68
N ALA A 341 -17.21 15.50 2.11
CA ALA A 341 -16.95 15.83 0.71
C ALA A 341 -17.80 14.99 -0.26
N ALA A 342 -17.91 13.67 -0.02
CA ALA A 342 -18.72 12.78 -0.85
C ALA A 342 -20.20 13.19 -0.89
N ILE A 343 -20.77 13.58 0.26
CA ILE A 343 -22.16 14.03 0.37
C ILE A 343 -22.36 15.36 -0.36
N CYS A 344 -21.41 16.30 -0.25
CA CYS A 344 -21.50 17.56 -0.98
C CYS A 344 -21.39 17.37 -2.50
N SER A 345 -20.53 16.46 -2.97
CA SER A 345 -20.28 16.27 -4.40
C SER A 345 -21.31 15.38 -5.10
N ALA A 346 -21.85 14.36 -4.42
CA ALA A 346 -22.76 13.38 -5.03
C ALA A 346 -23.93 12.98 -4.09
N PRO A 347 -24.74 13.94 -3.61
CA PRO A 347 -25.73 13.70 -2.56
C PRO A 347 -26.76 12.63 -2.94
N VAL A 348 -27.20 12.58 -4.21
CA VAL A 348 -28.21 11.61 -4.69
C VAL A 348 -27.77 10.16 -4.46
N TYR A 349 -26.47 9.88 -4.59
CA TYR A 349 -25.92 8.52 -4.47
C TYR A 349 -25.40 8.22 -3.07
N VAL A 350 -24.76 9.20 -2.43
CA VAL A 350 -24.02 8.99 -1.17
C VAL A 350 -24.94 9.11 0.05
N LEU A 351 -25.89 10.04 0.01
CA LEU A 351 -26.74 10.36 1.16
C LEU A 351 -27.63 9.19 1.59
N PRO A 352 -28.30 8.43 0.68
CA PRO A 352 -29.07 7.27 1.09
C PRO A 352 -28.24 6.25 1.88
N ARG A 353 -26.98 6.00 1.44
CA ARG A 353 -26.05 5.08 2.10
C ARG A 353 -25.67 5.55 3.50
N PHE A 354 -25.40 6.84 3.63
CA PHE A 354 -25.05 7.43 4.92
C PHE A 354 -26.23 7.35 5.90
N VAL A 355 -27.43 7.71 5.45
CA VAL A 355 -28.64 7.68 6.27
C VAL A 355 -29.03 6.25 6.64
N ASP A 356 -28.79 5.26 5.77
CA ASP A 356 -28.94 3.84 6.10
C ASP A 356 -28.02 3.43 7.27
N MET A 357 -26.76 3.91 7.29
CA MET A 357 -25.84 3.63 8.41
C MET A 357 -26.30 4.28 9.72
N VAL A 358 -26.80 5.52 9.67
CA VAL A 358 -27.36 6.20 10.85
C VAL A 358 -28.60 5.46 11.37
N SER A 359 -29.47 5.04 10.45
CA SER A 359 -30.75 4.38 10.76
C SER A 359 -30.59 2.91 11.18
N GLY A 360 -29.44 2.29 10.90
CA GLY A 360 -29.15 0.89 11.22
C GLY A 360 -29.08 0.57 12.72
N GLY A 361 -28.99 1.60 13.57
CA GLY A 361 -29.01 1.45 15.03
C GLY A 361 -27.66 1.06 15.64
N VAL A 362 -27.69 0.73 16.93
CA VAL A 362 -26.50 0.45 17.75
C VAL A 362 -26.08 -1.02 17.60
N PRO A 363 -24.78 -1.35 17.50
CA PRO A 363 -23.65 -0.43 17.46
C PRO A 363 -23.51 0.27 16.11
N TRP A 364 -23.30 1.59 16.15
CA TRP A 364 -23.06 2.36 14.94
C TRP A 364 -21.69 2.07 14.32
N PRO A 365 -21.60 2.10 12.99
CA PRO A 365 -20.34 2.01 12.28
C PRO A 365 -19.51 3.28 12.48
N VAL A 366 -18.18 3.19 12.31
CA VAL A 366 -17.23 4.29 12.54
C VAL A 366 -17.57 5.53 11.71
N GLU A 367 -18.12 5.33 10.51
CA GLU A 367 -18.54 6.38 9.57
C GLU A 367 -19.50 7.42 10.13
N VAL A 368 -20.35 7.02 11.08
CA VAL A 368 -21.36 7.89 11.68
C VAL A 368 -21.00 8.26 13.12
N MET A 369 -19.86 7.79 13.61
CA MET A 369 -19.27 8.20 14.88
C MET A 369 -18.40 9.43 14.64
N TRP A 370 -18.94 10.62 14.82
CA TRP A 370 -18.14 11.84 14.69
C TRP A 370 -17.51 12.20 16.03
N ALA A 371 -16.29 12.74 15.98
CA ALA A 371 -15.68 13.32 17.16
C ALA A 371 -16.45 14.58 17.60
N ASP A 372 -16.51 14.80 18.91
CA ASP A 372 -17.11 15.98 19.52
C ASP A 372 -16.44 17.23 18.94
N GLY A 373 -17.16 18.02 18.13
CA GLY A 373 -16.67 19.32 17.65
C GLY A 373 -16.44 19.47 16.15
N GLY A 374 -16.65 18.44 15.33
CA GLY A 374 -16.88 18.61 13.89
C GLY A 374 -15.79 18.08 12.97
N GLY A 375 -16.19 17.10 12.15
CA GLY A 375 -15.41 16.66 10.99
C GLY A 375 -16.12 16.84 9.65
N MET A 376 -17.38 17.30 9.65
CA MET A 376 -18.22 17.35 8.46
C MET A 376 -18.72 18.78 8.18
N ALA A 377 -18.71 19.16 6.90
CA ALA A 377 -19.13 20.48 6.44
C ALA A 377 -20.61 20.76 6.78
N THR A 378 -20.93 22.02 7.07
CA THR A 378 -22.29 22.46 7.47
C THR A 378 -23.35 22.00 6.48
N GLU A 379 -23.07 22.18 5.18
CA GLU A 379 -23.95 21.82 4.07
C GLU A 379 -24.25 20.31 4.06
N ALA A 380 -23.25 19.50 4.36
CA ALA A 380 -23.39 18.06 4.41
C ALA A 380 -24.21 17.61 5.63
N VAL A 381 -24.02 18.26 6.79
CA VAL A 381 -24.82 18.02 8.00
C VAL A 381 -26.28 18.39 7.76
N GLU A 382 -26.54 19.53 7.13
CA GLU A 382 -27.89 19.96 6.73
C GLU A 382 -28.52 18.96 5.76
N ALA A 383 -27.79 18.49 4.74
CA ALA A 383 -28.28 17.49 3.80
C ALA A 383 -28.67 16.18 4.52
N VAL A 384 -27.83 15.69 5.44
CA VAL A 384 -28.14 14.51 6.27
C VAL A 384 -29.41 14.75 7.09
N TRP A 385 -29.54 15.92 7.72
CA TRP A 385 -30.71 16.26 8.51
C TRP A 385 -31.99 16.26 7.69
N TRP A 386 -31.98 16.94 6.54
CA TRP A 386 -33.14 16.98 5.66
C TRP A 386 -33.52 15.59 5.16
N SER A 387 -32.54 14.75 4.83
CA SER A 387 -32.79 13.37 4.41
C SER A 387 -33.40 12.51 5.52
N LEU A 388 -32.94 12.67 6.76
CA LEU A 388 -33.54 12.04 7.93
C LEU A 388 -34.99 12.49 8.12
N LEU A 389 -35.28 13.79 8.06
CA LEU A 389 -36.64 14.32 8.20
C LEU A 389 -37.58 13.78 7.11
N VAL A 390 -37.14 13.77 5.85
CA VAL A 390 -37.93 13.22 4.74
C VAL A 390 -38.21 11.73 4.91
N ARG A 391 -37.21 10.96 5.37
CA ARG A 391 -37.35 9.52 5.59
C ARG A 391 -38.23 9.18 6.80
N GLY A 392 -38.07 9.91 7.91
CA GLY A 392 -38.80 9.66 9.15
C GLY A 392 -40.24 10.17 9.14
N GLY A 393 -40.50 11.25 8.40
CA GLY A 393 -41.81 11.93 8.39
C GLY A 393 -42.17 12.56 9.74
N GLU A 394 -43.40 13.07 9.85
CA GLU A 394 -43.83 13.83 11.04
C GLU A 394 -43.95 12.98 12.32
N GLY A 395 -44.07 11.66 12.19
CA GLY A 395 -44.25 10.72 13.29
C GLY A 395 -42.97 10.35 14.04
N VAL A 396 -41.80 10.76 13.56
CA VAL A 396 -40.50 10.43 14.15
C VAL A 396 -39.92 11.61 14.92
N PHE A 397 -39.22 11.31 16.02
CA PHE A 397 -38.42 12.27 16.75
C PHE A 397 -37.01 11.69 16.97
N TYR A 398 -35.99 12.39 16.47
CA TYR A 398 -34.60 11.98 16.60
C TYR A 398 -34.02 12.45 17.95
N TYR A 399 -33.24 11.61 18.62
CA TYR A 399 -32.65 11.90 19.93
C TYR A 399 -31.22 11.37 20.06
N CYS A 400 -30.48 11.86 21.06
CA CYS A 400 -29.10 11.42 21.26
C CYS A 400 -29.06 10.01 21.84
N GLY A 401 -28.50 9.06 21.09
CA GLY A 401 -28.45 7.66 21.50
C GLY A 401 -27.71 7.39 22.81
N ALA A 402 -26.74 8.24 23.16
CA ALA A 402 -26.00 8.13 24.42
C ALA A 402 -26.88 8.35 25.66
N ARG A 403 -28.07 8.95 25.50
CA ARG A 403 -29.04 9.18 26.58
C ARG A 403 -30.00 8.01 26.82
N GLY A 404 -29.95 6.98 25.97
CA GLY A 404 -30.61 5.70 26.21
C GLY A 404 -32.14 5.70 26.17
N GLU A 405 -32.75 4.67 26.78
CA GLU A 405 -34.20 4.44 26.75
C GLU A 405 -35.02 5.42 27.60
N GLU A 406 -34.40 6.12 28.56
CA GLU A 406 -35.09 7.10 29.39
C GLU A 406 -35.63 8.26 28.54
N GLU A 407 -34.77 8.85 27.69
CA GLU A 407 -35.19 9.92 26.77
C GLU A 407 -36.17 9.39 25.71
N ALA A 408 -36.01 8.15 25.26
CA ALA A 408 -36.95 7.51 24.34
C ALA A 408 -38.36 7.38 24.95
N GLY A 409 -38.45 6.97 26.22
CA GLY A 409 -39.71 6.90 26.97
C GLY A 409 -40.35 8.28 27.12
N GLU A 410 -39.54 9.30 27.42
CA GLU A 410 -40.02 10.67 27.57
C GLU A 410 -40.54 11.25 26.26
N ILE A 411 -39.91 10.96 25.13
CA ILE A 411 -40.38 11.36 23.80
C ILE A 411 -41.74 10.73 23.48
N ARG A 412 -41.91 9.43 23.75
CA ARG A 412 -43.20 8.74 23.55
C ARG A 412 -44.29 9.38 24.39
N ARG A 413 -43.98 9.72 25.65
CA ARG A 413 -44.91 10.29 26.62
C ARG A 413 -45.26 11.76 26.33
N LEU A 414 -44.27 12.60 26.04
CA LEU A 414 -44.46 14.05 25.86
C LEU A 414 -44.94 14.43 24.46
N LEU A 415 -44.42 13.77 23.43
CA LEU A 415 -44.59 14.21 22.04
C LEU A 415 -45.49 13.27 21.23
N GLY A 416 -45.77 12.06 21.73
CA GLY A 416 -46.54 11.04 21.01
C GLY A 416 -45.85 10.55 19.73
N LYS A 417 -44.53 10.76 19.62
CA LYS A 417 -43.73 10.40 18.43
C LYS A 417 -42.92 9.14 18.67
N LYS A 418 -42.53 8.47 17.59
CA LYS A 418 -41.59 7.35 17.61
C LYS A 418 -40.17 7.88 17.83
N PRO A 419 -39.50 7.54 18.94
CA PRO A 419 -38.12 7.94 19.17
C PRO A 419 -37.18 7.14 18.25
N VAL A 420 -36.21 7.83 17.63
CA VAL A 420 -35.15 7.22 16.83
C VAL A 420 -33.80 7.76 17.29
N ALA A 421 -32.93 6.87 17.76
CA ALA A 421 -31.61 7.25 18.24
C ALA A 421 -30.69 7.63 17.08
N ILE A 422 -29.89 8.68 17.27
CA ILE A 422 -28.78 9.06 16.39
C ILE A 422 -27.45 9.09 17.15
N PRO A 423 -26.30 8.92 16.46
CA PRO A 423 -24.98 9.01 17.07
C PRO A 423 -24.76 10.37 17.76
N SER A 424 -24.00 10.39 18.87
CA SER A 424 -23.69 11.61 19.62
C SER A 424 -23.03 12.68 18.76
N GLY A 425 -22.05 12.30 17.94
CA GLY A 425 -21.37 13.23 17.06
C GLY A 425 -22.29 13.92 16.06
N LEU A 426 -23.27 13.19 15.49
CA LEU A 426 -24.30 13.80 14.62
C LEU A 426 -25.25 14.69 15.43
N TRP A 427 -25.68 14.24 16.61
CA TRP A 427 -26.51 15.04 17.51
C TRP A 427 -25.86 16.39 17.84
N ASP A 428 -24.57 16.40 18.22
CA ASP A 428 -23.85 17.61 18.60
C ASP A 428 -23.66 18.55 17.41
N ALA A 429 -23.38 18.01 16.22
CA ALA A 429 -23.31 18.80 14.99
C ALA A 429 -24.66 19.47 14.67
N LEU A 430 -25.78 18.76 14.79
CA LEU A 430 -27.12 19.31 14.59
C LEU A 430 -27.49 20.34 15.65
N ARG A 431 -27.08 20.12 16.91
CA ARG A 431 -27.28 21.08 18.01
C ARG A 431 -26.53 22.37 17.77
N ARG A 432 -25.27 22.30 17.31
CA ARG A 432 -24.45 23.46 16.96
C ARG A 432 -25.08 24.31 15.87
N LEU A 433 -25.68 23.66 14.86
CA LEU A 433 -26.40 24.33 13.77
C LEU A 433 -27.84 24.73 14.14
N ARG A 434 -28.29 24.43 15.38
CA ARG A 434 -29.65 24.68 15.88
C ARG A 434 -30.75 24.01 15.05
N LEU A 435 -30.42 22.91 14.38
CA LEU A 435 -31.33 22.13 13.52
C LEU A 435 -32.19 21.14 14.32
N ILE A 436 -31.71 20.72 15.49
CA ILE A 436 -32.39 19.74 16.35
C ILE A 436 -32.64 20.30 17.76
N ARG A 437 -33.75 19.86 18.36
CA ARG A 437 -34.19 20.24 19.70
C ARG A 437 -34.30 19.01 20.59
N THR A 438 -34.18 19.22 21.89
CA THR A 438 -34.57 18.22 22.89
C THR A 438 -36.09 18.09 22.95
N ALA A 439 -36.58 16.98 23.52
CA ALA A 439 -38.02 16.77 23.68
C ALA A 439 -38.72 17.90 24.48
N TRP A 440 -38.02 18.43 25.49
CA TRP A 440 -38.48 19.54 26.31
C TRP A 440 -38.55 20.86 25.54
N GLU A 441 -37.50 21.21 24.81
CA GLU A 441 -37.46 22.41 23.97
C GLU A 441 -38.56 22.40 22.90
N GLU A 442 -38.85 21.24 22.31
CA GLU A 442 -39.91 21.11 21.31
C GLU A 442 -41.31 21.28 21.92
N ARG A 443 -41.57 20.70 23.10
CA ARG A 443 -42.83 20.88 23.81
C ARG A 443 -43.07 22.34 24.19
N ASP A 444 -42.07 22.99 24.77
CA ASP A 444 -42.18 24.38 25.22
C ASP A 444 -42.33 25.34 24.03
N GLY A 445 -41.73 25.00 22.87
CA GLY A 445 -41.93 25.72 21.62
C GLY A 445 -43.34 25.59 21.04
N ARG A 446 -44.02 24.44 21.22
CA ARG A 446 -45.42 24.25 20.82
C ARG A 446 -46.41 24.97 21.71
N ALA A 447 -46.12 25.05 23.01
CA ALA A 447 -46.98 25.75 23.97
C ALA A 447 -46.97 27.29 23.81
N ARG A 448 -46.03 27.85 23.03
CA ARG A 448 -45.89 29.29 22.74
C ARG A 448 -46.43 29.71 21.37
N LYS A 449 -46.87 28.75 20.54
CA LYS A 449 -47.60 29.01 19.29
C LYS A 449 -49.09 28.83 19.56
#